data_AF-A0A925MTZ7-F1
#
_entry.id   AF-A0A925MTZ7-F1
#
_cell.length_a   1.000
_cell.length_b   1.000
_cell.length_c   1.000
_cell.angle_alpha   90.00
_cell.angle_beta   90.00
_cell.angle_gamma   90.00
#
_symmetry.space_group_name_H-M   'P 1'
#
loop_
_entity.id
_entity.type
_entity.pdbx_description
1 polymer ?
#
loop_
_entity_poly.entity_id
_entity_poly.type
_entity_poly.pdbx_seq_one_letter_code
_entity_poly.pdbx_strand_id
1 'polypeptide(L)'
;FRINPSYFPGFMFRYLAVNDPKGPWASVWYSYMRLVPQIFAHGVAPDNIVVTSKGVVMQDTERAPSGSYDAIRVYLWAGMWPEESKELIRLLEPYAALVRDLGSPPEKVNPATGSPLKADYSPIGYSGAILPFISVLNDKETLNAQRTRLLIDSTRAKLGGATNYYDQVLVLFGKGWLDGYYRFDDRGQLQPRWLTD
;
A
#
# COMPACT_ATOMS: atom_id res chain seq x y z
N PHE A 1 3.34 8.06 -20.64
CA PHE A 1 3.65 6.78 -19.99
C PHE A 1 2.56 6.44 -19.00
N ARG A 2 1.99 5.24 -19.03
CA ARG A 2 1.08 4.76 -17.98
C ARG A 2 1.90 4.13 -16.87
N ILE A 3 1.69 4.57 -15.64
CA ILE A 3 2.44 4.12 -14.46
C ILE A 3 1.44 3.62 -13.43
N ASN A 4 1.75 2.48 -12.82
CA ASN A 4 1.03 1.94 -11.68
C ASN A 4 1.85 2.17 -10.41
N PRO A 5 1.43 3.07 -9.49
CA PRO A 5 2.17 3.36 -8.26
C PRO A 5 2.45 2.12 -7.40
N SER A 6 1.59 1.11 -7.45
CA SER A 6 1.76 -0.12 -6.64
C SER A 6 2.97 -0.97 -7.06
N TYR A 7 3.55 -0.70 -8.24
CA TYR A 7 4.71 -1.42 -8.77
C TYR A 7 6.04 -0.79 -8.31
N PHE A 8 5.98 0.18 -7.39
CA PHE A 8 7.13 0.91 -6.86
C PHE A 8 7.35 0.66 -5.35
N PRO A 9 7.57 -0.58 -4.89
CA PRO A 9 7.97 -0.83 -3.50
C PRO A 9 9.40 -0.34 -3.26
N GLY A 10 9.56 0.75 -2.48
CA GLY A 10 10.84 1.44 -2.30
C GLY A 10 12.00 0.55 -1.86
N PHE A 11 11.75 -0.41 -0.95
CA PHE A 11 12.78 -1.35 -0.48
C PHE A 11 13.37 -2.21 -1.61
N MET A 12 12.59 -2.57 -2.64
CA MET A 12 13.11 -3.32 -3.79
C MET A 12 14.04 -2.46 -4.65
N PHE A 13 13.66 -1.20 -4.89
CA PHE A 13 14.52 -0.29 -5.66
C PHE A 13 15.79 0.05 -4.91
N ARG A 14 15.73 0.18 -3.59
CA ARG A 14 16.91 0.34 -2.73
C ARG A 14 17.83 -0.88 -2.83
N TYR A 15 17.27 -2.08 -2.68
CA TYR A 15 18.03 -3.32 -2.79
C TYR A 15 18.72 -3.46 -4.15
N LEU A 16 18.00 -3.18 -5.24
CA LEU A 16 18.55 -3.24 -6.59
C LEU A 16 19.62 -2.17 -6.82
N ALA A 17 19.44 -0.95 -6.30
CA ALA A 17 20.46 0.10 -6.41
C ALA A 17 21.75 -0.24 -5.65
N VAL A 18 21.66 -0.96 -4.53
CA VAL A 18 22.82 -1.43 -3.76
C VAL A 18 23.55 -2.58 -4.49
N ASN A 19 22.81 -3.53 -5.05
CA ASN A 19 23.37 -4.76 -5.63
C ASN A 19 23.72 -4.64 -7.12
N ASP A 20 23.08 -3.73 -7.85
CA ASP A 20 23.37 -3.39 -9.24
C ASP A 20 23.51 -1.86 -9.39
N PRO A 21 24.62 -1.27 -8.90
CA PRO A 21 24.80 0.18 -8.88
C PRO A 21 24.98 0.80 -10.28
N LYS A 22 25.25 -0.01 -11.30
CA LYS A 22 25.31 0.45 -12.71
C LYS A 22 23.93 0.44 -13.37
N GLY A 23 22.97 -0.26 -12.79
CA GLY A 23 21.59 -0.30 -13.24
C GLY A 23 20.85 1.02 -13.00
N PRO A 24 19.67 1.21 -13.62
CA PRO A 24 18.93 2.47 -13.55
C PRO A 24 18.15 2.65 -12.24
N TRP A 25 18.25 1.71 -11.28
CA TRP A 25 17.31 1.54 -10.17
C TRP A 25 17.16 2.77 -9.28
N ALA A 26 18.28 3.39 -8.90
CA ALA A 26 18.27 4.63 -8.13
C ALA A 26 17.57 5.75 -8.91
N SER A 27 17.93 5.95 -10.19
CA SER A 27 17.34 6.98 -11.05
C SER A 27 15.84 6.77 -11.29
N VAL A 28 15.39 5.52 -11.43
CA VAL A 28 13.96 5.18 -11.55
C VAL A 28 13.22 5.56 -10.27
N TRP A 29 13.73 5.16 -9.10
CA TRP A 29 13.13 5.51 -7.81
C TRP A 29 13.10 7.02 -7.56
N TYR A 30 14.20 7.72 -7.78
CA TYR A 30 14.26 9.17 -7.63
C TYR A 30 13.30 9.88 -8.58
N SER A 31 13.13 9.38 -9.80
CA SER A 31 12.18 9.95 -10.76
C SER A 31 10.73 9.72 -10.34
N TYR A 32 10.42 8.55 -9.80
CA TYR A 32 9.11 8.27 -9.21
C TYR A 32 8.82 9.18 -8.01
N MET A 33 9.77 9.33 -7.08
CA MET A 33 9.60 10.18 -5.89
C MET A 33 9.39 11.66 -6.22
N ARG A 34 9.95 12.18 -7.33
CA ARG A 34 9.63 13.55 -7.79
C ARG A 34 8.18 13.74 -8.24
N LEU A 35 7.49 12.65 -8.62
CA LEU A 35 6.10 12.68 -9.06
C LEU A 35 5.13 12.45 -7.90
N VAL A 36 5.56 11.80 -6.81
CA VAL A 36 4.75 11.42 -5.65
C VAL A 36 3.84 12.54 -5.12
N PRO A 37 4.31 13.80 -4.93
CA PRO A 37 3.44 14.88 -4.49
C PRO A 37 2.28 15.19 -5.45
N GLN A 38 2.47 15.00 -6.75
CA GLN A 38 1.40 15.16 -7.75
C GLN A 38 0.50 13.92 -7.81
N ILE A 39 1.08 12.71 -7.69
CA ILE A 39 0.32 11.44 -7.75
C ILE A 39 -0.64 11.32 -6.55
N PHE A 40 -0.21 11.71 -5.35
CA PHE A 40 -0.98 11.58 -4.11
C PHE A 40 -1.54 12.91 -3.58
N ALA A 41 -1.77 13.88 -4.47
CA ALA A 41 -2.20 15.23 -4.10
C ALA A 41 -3.49 15.27 -3.24
N HIS A 42 -4.36 14.27 -3.39
CA HIS A 42 -5.62 14.14 -2.63
C HIS A 42 -5.57 13.09 -1.52
N GLY A 43 -4.36 12.71 -1.09
CA GLY A 43 -4.16 11.84 0.06
C GLY A 43 -4.44 10.36 -0.15
N VAL A 44 -4.62 9.94 -1.41
CA VAL A 44 -5.00 8.58 -1.77
C VAL A 44 -4.21 8.14 -3.00
N ALA A 45 -3.84 6.86 -3.05
CA ALA A 45 -3.12 6.29 -4.16
C ALA A 45 -4.07 5.90 -5.32
N PRO A 46 -3.76 6.27 -6.58
CA PRO A 46 -4.44 5.75 -7.77
C PRO A 46 -3.89 4.39 -8.19
N ASP A 47 -4.70 3.56 -8.85
CA ASP A 47 -4.26 2.32 -9.50
C ASP A 47 -3.34 2.64 -10.69
N ASN A 48 -3.71 3.65 -11.49
CA ASN A 48 -2.95 4.06 -12.66
C ASN A 48 -2.96 5.58 -12.82
N ILE A 49 -1.85 6.12 -13.31
CA ILE A 49 -1.69 7.50 -13.74
C ILE A 49 -1.00 7.56 -15.09
N VAL A 50 -1.17 8.67 -15.79
CA VAL A 50 -0.44 8.98 -17.03
C VAL A 50 0.58 10.08 -16.72
N VAL A 51 1.85 9.85 -17.08
CA VAL A 51 2.90 10.86 -17.04
C VAL A 51 3.21 11.30 -18.47
N THR A 52 3.11 12.60 -18.74
CA THR A 52 3.47 13.15 -20.05
C THR A 52 4.99 13.12 -20.25
N SER A 53 5.46 13.32 -21.49
CA SER A 53 6.89 13.48 -21.78
C SER A 53 7.53 14.68 -21.06
N LYS A 54 6.72 15.63 -20.58
CA LYS A 54 7.14 16.80 -19.80
C LYS A 54 7.11 16.57 -18.28
N GLY A 55 6.81 15.35 -17.82
CA GLY A 55 6.78 15.01 -16.39
C GLY A 55 5.51 15.49 -15.66
N VAL A 56 4.44 15.84 -16.38
CA VAL A 56 3.15 16.20 -15.79
C VAL A 56 2.35 14.95 -15.50
N VAL A 57 1.86 14.81 -14.25
CA VAL A 57 0.98 13.72 -13.84
C VAL A 57 -0.47 14.06 -14.20
N MET A 58 -1.14 13.12 -14.85
CA MET A 58 -2.52 13.20 -15.29
C MET A 58 -3.28 11.94 -14.87
N GLN A 59 -4.59 12.07 -14.74
CA GLN A 59 -5.46 10.91 -14.60
C GLN A 59 -5.40 10.06 -15.87
N ASP A 60 -5.58 8.75 -15.70
CA ASP A 60 -5.76 7.86 -16.83
C ASP A 60 -7.09 8.19 -17.54
N THR A 61 -7.04 8.47 -18.84
CA THR A 61 -8.23 8.84 -19.62
C THR A 61 -8.92 7.63 -20.25
N GLU A 62 -8.32 6.44 -20.19
CA GLU A 62 -8.94 5.21 -20.73
C GLU A 62 -9.87 4.52 -19.73
N ARG A 63 -9.76 4.83 -18.43
CA ARG A 63 -10.55 4.21 -17.36
C ARG A 63 -10.98 5.27 -16.36
N ALA A 64 -12.11 5.04 -15.69
CA ALA A 64 -12.52 5.90 -14.59
C ALA A 64 -11.40 5.94 -13.52
N PRO A 65 -11.01 7.12 -13.00
CA PRO A 65 -10.02 7.23 -11.95
C PRO A 65 -10.41 6.38 -10.74
N SER A 66 -9.55 5.45 -10.35
CA SER A 66 -9.79 4.57 -9.22
C SER A 66 -8.48 4.29 -8.49
N GLY A 67 -8.52 4.45 -7.17
CA GLY A 67 -7.61 3.78 -6.24
C GLY A 67 -8.34 2.58 -5.65
N SER A 68 -7.89 1.37 -5.99
CA SER A 68 -8.56 0.14 -5.64
C SER A 68 -7.53 -0.99 -5.48
N TYR A 69 -7.70 -2.08 -6.23
CA TYR A 69 -6.98 -3.34 -6.03
C TYR A 69 -5.48 -3.20 -6.20
N ASP A 70 -5.01 -2.34 -7.08
CA ASP A 70 -3.58 -2.09 -7.22
C ASP A 70 -3.08 -1.14 -6.14
N ALA A 71 -3.76 0.01 -6.01
CA ALA A 71 -3.40 1.09 -5.11
C ALA A 71 -3.29 0.66 -3.65
N ILE A 72 -4.07 -0.33 -3.19
CA ILE A 72 -4.00 -0.80 -1.80
C ILE A 72 -2.58 -1.24 -1.39
N ARG A 73 -1.80 -1.73 -2.36
CA ARG A 73 -0.42 -2.17 -2.12
C ARG A 73 0.54 -1.00 -1.88
N VAL A 74 0.22 0.23 -2.31
CA VAL A 74 1.04 1.42 -2.02
C VAL A 74 1.12 1.65 -0.51
N TYR A 75 -0.02 1.60 0.20
CA TYR A 75 -0.06 1.75 1.66
C TYR A 75 0.68 0.61 2.35
N LEU A 76 0.51 -0.63 1.86
CA LEU A 76 1.24 -1.80 2.34
C LEU A 76 2.76 -1.58 2.25
N TRP A 77 3.27 -1.23 1.07
CA TRP A 77 4.72 -1.02 0.88
C TRP A 77 5.26 0.12 1.74
N ALA A 78 4.55 1.26 1.79
CA ALA A 78 4.95 2.41 2.60
C ALA A 78 5.02 2.07 4.10
N GLY A 79 4.03 1.32 4.61
CA GLY A 79 4.00 0.90 6.01
C GLY A 79 5.06 -0.13 6.39
N MET A 80 5.55 -0.93 5.43
CA MET A 80 6.56 -1.95 5.71
C MET A 80 8.01 -1.42 5.73
N TRP A 81 8.23 -0.19 5.29
CA TRP A 81 9.56 0.44 5.27
C TRP A 81 9.48 1.92 5.72
N PRO A 82 9.05 2.17 6.97
CA PRO A 82 8.59 3.48 7.41
C PRO A 82 9.68 4.54 7.48
N GLU A 83 10.90 4.17 7.87
CA GLU A 83 12.00 5.15 8.01
C GLU A 83 12.33 5.83 6.69
N GLU A 84 12.22 5.10 5.58
CA GLU A 84 12.52 5.54 4.23
C GLU A 84 11.26 6.00 3.47
N SER A 85 10.07 5.85 4.07
CA SER A 85 8.76 6.17 3.45
C SER A 85 8.05 7.35 4.12
N LYS A 86 8.74 8.16 4.92
CA LYS A 86 8.14 9.26 5.71
C LYS A 86 7.28 10.21 4.88
N GLU A 87 7.75 10.62 3.70
CA GLU A 87 6.99 11.49 2.80
C GLU A 87 5.72 10.81 2.27
N LEU A 88 5.82 9.54 1.84
CA LEU A 88 4.70 8.76 1.36
C LEU A 88 3.64 8.59 2.47
N ILE A 89 4.08 8.25 3.68
CA ILE A 89 3.20 8.10 4.84
C ILE A 89 2.45 9.40 5.13
N ARG A 90 3.17 10.53 5.17
CA ARG A 90 2.56 11.84 5.40
C ARG A 90 1.53 12.20 4.32
N LEU A 91 1.85 11.95 3.05
CA LEU A 91 0.93 12.24 1.95
C LEU A 91 -0.29 11.34 1.98
N LEU A 92 -0.16 10.08 2.37
CA LEU A 92 -1.23 9.06 2.32
C LEU A 92 -2.02 8.92 3.63
N GLU A 93 -1.64 9.66 4.69
CA GLU A 93 -2.35 9.70 5.97
C GLU A 93 -3.87 9.94 5.84
N PRO A 94 -4.37 10.78 4.90
CA PRO A 94 -5.82 10.96 4.72
C PRO A 94 -6.57 9.66 4.40
N TYR A 95 -5.93 8.68 3.74
CA TYR A 95 -6.56 7.38 3.54
C TYR A 95 -6.76 6.62 4.86
N ALA A 96 -5.81 6.70 5.81
CA ALA A 96 -6.00 6.08 7.12
C ALA A 96 -7.13 6.74 7.92
N ALA A 97 -7.27 8.07 7.84
CA ALA A 97 -8.42 8.77 8.40
C ALA A 97 -9.74 8.30 7.76
N LEU A 98 -9.77 8.14 6.43
CA LEU A 98 -10.93 7.60 5.73
C LEU A 98 -11.28 6.18 6.18
N VAL A 99 -10.30 5.29 6.37
CA VAL A 99 -10.54 3.94 6.90
C VAL A 99 -11.11 3.99 8.31
N ARG A 100 -10.60 4.89 9.16
CA ARG A 100 -11.10 5.08 10.53
C ARG A 100 -12.57 5.49 10.51
N ASP A 101 -12.91 6.50 9.73
CA ASP A 101 -14.28 7.06 9.65
C ASP A 101 -15.29 6.06 9.09
N LEU A 102 -14.87 5.24 8.11
CA LEU A 102 -15.70 4.19 7.52
C LEU A 102 -15.70 2.88 8.33
N GLY A 103 -14.82 2.74 9.32
CA GLY A 103 -14.53 1.51 10.06
C GLY A 103 -13.88 0.39 9.23
N SER A 104 -13.76 0.57 7.92
CA SER A 104 -13.27 -0.42 6.96
C SER A 104 -12.64 0.25 5.74
N PRO A 105 -11.67 -0.39 5.07
CA PRO A 105 -11.09 0.17 3.86
C PRO A 105 -12.12 0.13 2.73
N PRO A 106 -12.39 1.26 2.05
CA PRO A 106 -13.30 1.26 0.91
C PRO A 106 -12.70 0.46 -0.25
N GLU A 107 -13.55 -0.24 -1.02
CA GLU A 107 -13.11 -0.97 -2.22
C GLU A 107 -12.45 -0.03 -3.24
N LYS A 108 -13.03 1.17 -3.39
CA LYS A 108 -12.63 2.16 -4.39
C LYS A 108 -12.66 3.56 -3.79
N VAL A 109 -11.65 4.35 -4.13
CA VAL A 109 -11.57 5.77 -3.83
C VAL A 109 -11.29 6.53 -5.12
N ASN A 110 -11.88 7.71 -5.29
CA ASN A 110 -11.57 8.58 -6.40
C ASN A 110 -10.28 9.35 -6.10
N PRO A 111 -9.17 9.09 -6.82
CA PRO A 111 -7.90 9.76 -6.57
C PRO A 111 -7.89 11.25 -6.93
N ALA A 112 -8.90 11.73 -7.66
CA ALA A 112 -9.08 13.14 -7.97
C ALA A 112 -9.71 13.95 -6.83
N THR A 113 -10.39 13.29 -5.89
CA THR A 113 -11.16 13.97 -4.83
C THR A 113 -10.83 13.45 -3.43
N GLY A 114 -10.15 12.30 -3.32
CA GLY A 114 -9.92 11.60 -2.06
C GLY A 114 -11.18 10.91 -1.51
N SER A 115 -12.30 10.96 -2.23
CA SER A 115 -13.61 10.50 -1.72
C SER A 115 -13.86 9.02 -2.05
N PRO A 116 -14.44 8.24 -1.11
CA PRO A 116 -14.81 6.87 -1.39
C PRO A 116 -15.88 6.82 -2.48
N LEU A 117 -15.78 5.84 -3.36
CA LEU A 117 -16.83 5.53 -4.33
C LEU A 117 -17.78 4.50 -3.73
N LYS A 118 -19.06 4.52 -4.14
CA LYS A 118 -20.06 3.56 -3.66
C LYS A 118 -19.62 2.14 -3.99
N ALA A 119 -19.56 1.29 -2.96
CA ALA A 119 -19.29 -0.13 -3.05
C ALA A 119 -20.16 -0.86 -2.02
N ASP A 120 -20.66 -2.04 -2.38
CA ASP A 120 -21.49 -2.85 -1.48
C ASP A 120 -20.65 -3.82 -0.62
N TYR A 121 -19.32 -3.76 -0.74
CA TYR A 121 -18.39 -4.62 -0.02
C TYR A 121 -17.02 -3.96 0.23
N SER A 122 -16.26 -4.53 1.17
CA SER A 122 -14.89 -4.15 1.50
C SER A 122 -14.02 -5.42 1.49
N PRO A 123 -13.06 -5.56 0.55
CA PRO A 123 -12.22 -6.75 0.46
C PRO A 123 -11.45 -7.02 1.75
N ILE A 124 -11.46 -8.26 2.23
CA ILE A 124 -10.79 -8.57 3.50
C ILE A 124 -9.27 -8.43 3.38
N GLY A 125 -8.72 -8.64 2.19
CA GLY A 125 -7.32 -8.39 1.86
C GLY A 125 -6.89 -6.95 2.12
N TYR A 126 -7.77 -5.97 1.92
CA TYR A 126 -7.44 -4.58 2.19
C TYR A 126 -7.23 -4.32 3.67
N SER A 127 -8.02 -5.00 4.53
CA SER A 127 -7.83 -4.94 5.98
C SER A 127 -6.46 -5.48 6.40
N GLY A 128 -5.97 -6.51 5.70
CA GLY A 128 -4.61 -7.05 5.88
C GLY A 128 -3.52 -6.12 5.34
N ALA A 129 -3.68 -5.62 4.13
CA ALA A 129 -2.70 -4.79 3.43
C ALA A 129 -2.33 -3.51 4.19
N ILE A 130 -3.29 -2.88 4.86
CA ILE A 130 -3.06 -1.59 5.53
C ILE A 130 -2.52 -1.72 6.96
N LEU A 131 -2.40 -2.94 7.50
CA LEU A 131 -1.94 -3.13 8.88
C LEU A 131 -0.58 -2.46 9.15
N PRO A 132 0.45 -2.62 8.29
CA PRO A 132 1.73 -1.94 8.52
C PRO A 132 1.58 -0.42 8.51
N PHE A 133 0.78 0.11 7.59
CA PHE A 133 0.55 1.54 7.42
C PHE A 133 -0.09 2.17 8.66
N ILE A 134 -1.20 1.59 9.13
CA ILE A 134 -1.90 2.06 10.34
C ILE A 134 -1.01 1.90 11.59
N SER A 135 -0.26 0.80 11.68
CA SER A 135 0.66 0.57 12.80
C SER A 135 1.71 1.68 12.92
N VAL A 136 2.27 2.13 11.79
CA VAL A 136 3.27 3.21 11.74
C VAL A 136 2.68 4.57 12.13
N LEU A 137 1.41 4.80 11.80
CA LEU A 137 0.67 5.99 12.21
C LEU A 137 0.25 5.98 13.70
N ASN A 138 0.54 4.89 14.43
CA ASN A 138 0.15 4.71 15.83
C ASN A 138 -1.37 4.77 16.10
N ASP A 139 -2.20 4.52 15.08
CA ASP A 139 -3.67 4.46 15.21
C ASP A 139 -4.10 3.06 15.71
N LYS A 140 -3.98 2.86 17.02
CA LYS A 140 -4.25 1.56 17.68
C LYS A 140 -5.70 1.10 17.54
N GLU A 141 -6.64 2.03 17.53
CA GLU A 141 -8.07 1.71 17.45
C GLU A 141 -8.41 1.14 16.07
N THR A 142 -8.05 1.86 15.01
CA THR A 142 -8.27 1.40 13.64
C THR A 142 -7.50 0.10 13.37
N LEU A 143 -6.28 -0.04 13.90
CA LEU A 143 -5.48 -1.26 13.77
C LEU A 143 -6.21 -2.46 14.39
N ASN A 144 -6.74 -2.32 15.60
CA ASN A 144 -7.46 -3.39 16.29
C ASN A 144 -8.78 -3.74 15.60
N ALA A 145 -9.50 -2.74 15.06
CA ALA A 145 -10.70 -2.96 14.27
C ALA A 145 -10.41 -3.84 13.04
N GLN A 146 -9.34 -3.53 12.29
CA GLN A 146 -8.97 -4.34 11.12
C GLN A 146 -8.47 -5.74 11.50
N ARG A 147 -7.71 -5.89 12.59
CA ARG A 147 -7.31 -7.22 13.10
C ARG A 147 -8.52 -8.07 13.49
N THR A 148 -9.54 -7.46 14.08
CA THR A 148 -10.79 -8.14 14.45
C THR A 148 -11.53 -8.64 13.21
N ARG A 149 -11.62 -7.83 12.15
CA ARG A 149 -12.19 -8.25 10.86
C ARG A 149 -11.47 -9.47 10.28
N LEU A 150 -10.13 -9.48 10.32
CA LEU A 150 -9.33 -10.63 9.86
C LEU A 150 -9.57 -11.90 10.69
N LEU A 151 -9.75 -11.77 12.01
CA LEU A 151 -10.05 -12.92 12.88
C LEU A 151 -11.43 -13.52 12.57
N ILE A 152 -12.44 -12.66 12.38
CA ILE A 152 -13.79 -13.09 12.01
C ILE A 152 -13.75 -13.80 10.65
N ASP A 153 -13.06 -13.23 9.66
CA ASP A 153 -12.95 -13.82 8.33
C ASP A 153 -12.20 -15.16 8.35
N SER A 154 -11.09 -15.25 9.09
CA SER A 154 -10.33 -16.51 9.26
C SER A 154 -11.20 -17.60 9.90
N THR A 155 -12.05 -17.24 10.87
CA THR A 155 -12.99 -18.17 11.48
C THR A 155 -14.03 -18.66 10.47
N ARG A 156 -14.59 -17.74 9.67
CA ARG A 156 -15.53 -18.09 8.59
C ARG A 156 -14.88 -19.02 7.56
N ALA A 157 -13.63 -18.76 7.15
CA ALA A 157 -12.90 -19.59 6.22
C ALA A 157 -12.67 -21.02 6.76
N LYS A 158 -12.32 -21.16 8.05
CA LYS A 158 -12.17 -22.47 8.71
C LYS A 158 -13.48 -23.28 8.76
N LEU A 159 -14.63 -22.60 8.73
CA LEU A 159 -15.96 -23.21 8.68
C LEU A 159 -16.44 -23.50 7.24
N GLY A 160 -15.55 -23.47 6.25
CA GLY A 160 -15.87 -23.77 4.85
C GLY A 160 -16.32 -22.56 4.02
N GLY A 161 -16.21 -21.35 4.56
CA GLY A 161 -16.44 -20.13 3.80
C GLY A 161 -15.44 -19.94 2.66
N ALA A 162 -15.89 -19.33 1.56
CA ALA A 162 -15.03 -19.04 0.42
C ALA A 162 -13.88 -18.07 0.80
N THR A 163 -12.73 -18.30 0.21
CA THR A 163 -11.55 -17.44 0.31
C THR A 163 -11.08 -17.01 -1.07
N ASN A 164 -10.52 -15.80 -1.18
CA ASN A 164 -9.95 -15.29 -2.42
C ASN A 164 -8.41 -15.29 -2.37
N TYR A 165 -7.75 -15.73 -3.43
CA TYR A 165 -6.28 -15.74 -3.55
C TYR A 165 -5.67 -14.36 -3.27
N TYR A 166 -6.23 -13.31 -3.86
CA TYR A 166 -5.70 -11.95 -3.72
C TYR A 166 -5.79 -11.47 -2.27
N ASP A 167 -6.90 -11.75 -1.61
CA ASP A 167 -7.07 -11.44 -0.19
C ASP A 167 -6.04 -12.16 0.68
N GLN A 168 -5.81 -13.45 0.44
CA GLN A 168 -4.84 -14.24 1.19
C GLN A 168 -3.42 -13.70 1.04
N VAL A 169 -3.01 -13.30 -0.17
CA VAL A 169 -1.68 -12.73 -0.41
C VAL A 169 -1.52 -11.40 0.32
N LEU A 170 -2.51 -10.51 0.25
CA LEU A 170 -2.45 -9.22 0.96
C LEU A 170 -2.40 -9.40 2.48
N VAL A 171 -3.19 -10.33 3.02
CA VAL A 171 -3.15 -10.67 4.46
C VAL A 171 -1.80 -11.26 4.84
N LEU A 172 -1.23 -12.16 4.03
CA LEU A 172 0.10 -12.74 4.27
C LEU A 172 1.17 -11.65 4.38
N PHE A 173 1.21 -10.70 3.43
CA PHE A 173 2.18 -9.62 3.47
C PHE A 173 1.97 -8.73 4.70
N GLY A 174 0.78 -8.13 4.84
CA GLY A 174 0.55 -7.10 5.86
C GLY A 174 0.57 -7.66 7.29
N LYS A 175 -0.12 -8.78 7.54
CA LYS A 175 -0.11 -9.43 8.86
C LYS A 175 1.24 -10.07 9.15
N GLY A 176 1.90 -10.67 8.15
CA GLY A 176 3.23 -11.24 8.31
C GLY A 176 4.26 -10.21 8.77
N TRP A 177 4.23 -9.01 8.18
CA TRP A 177 5.06 -7.91 8.64
C TRP A 177 4.61 -7.43 10.03
N LEU A 178 3.32 -7.19 10.27
CA LEU A 178 2.84 -6.70 11.57
C LEU A 178 3.29 -7.62 12.73
N ASP A 179 3.16 -8.93 12.55
CA ASP A 179 3.48 -9.95 13.56
C ASP A 179 4.99 -10.23 13.71
N GLY A 180 5.84 -9.54 12.96
CA GLY A 180 7.29 -9.66 13.10
C GLY A 180 7.89 -10.88 12.38
N TYR A 181 7.23 -11.47 11.38
CA TYR A 181 7.80 -12.59 10.62
C TYR A 181 8.95 -12.17 9.70
N TYR A 182 8.97 -10.91 9.27
CA TYR A 182 10.05 -10.35 8.46
C TYR A 182 10.09 -8.82 8.52
N ARG A 183 11.26 -8.23 8.23
CA ARG A 183 11.50 -6.79 8.08
C ARG A 183 12.35 -6.50 6.84
N PHE A 184 12.52 -5.23 6.50
CA PHE A 184 13.51 -4.76 5.53
C PHE A 184 14.48 -3.82 6.24
N ASP A 185 15.78 -3.98 5.98
CA ASP A 185 16.81 -3.07 6.50
C ASP A 185 16.94 -1.78 5.67
N ASP A 186 17.91 -0.92 6.01
CA ASP A 186 18.21 0.34 5.33
C ASP A 186 18.74 0.17 3.89
N ARG A 187 19.11 -1.05 3.52
CA ARG A 187 19.51 -1.45 2.16
C ARG A 187 18.37 -2.13 1.41
N GLY A 188 17.19 -2.23 2.01
CA GLY A 188 16.01 -2.88 1.43
C GLY A 188 16.12 -4.41 1.38
N GLN A 189 17.10 -5.00 2.07
CA GLN A 189 17.28 -6.44 2.13
C GLN A 189 16.28 -7.06 3.12
N LEU A 190 15.73 -8.22 2.75
CA LEU A 190 14.80 -8.98 3.58
C LEU A 190 15.51 -9.54 4.82
N GLN A 191 14.94 -9.28 5.98
CA GLN A 191 15.36 -9.78 7.28
C GLN A 191 14.23 -10.66 7.85
N PRO A 192 14.17 -11.95 7.52
CA PRO A 192 13.17 -12.84 8.07
C PRO A 192 13.50 -13.19 9.53
N ARG A 193 12.46 -13.46 10.32
CA ARG A 193 12.57 -13.70 11.78
C ARG A 193 13.54 -14.84 12.15
N TRP A 194 13.74 -15.81 11.28
CA TRP A 194 14.61 -16.96 11.52
C TRP A 194 16.09 -16.68 11.22
N LEU A 195 16.46 -15.47 10.78
CA LEU A 195 17.87 -15.04 10.68
C LEU A 195 18.37 -14.29 11.92
N THR A 196 17.48 -13.86 12.80
CA THR A 196 17.82 -13.26 14.09
C THR A 196 17.80 -14.35 15.17
N ASP A 197 18.97 -14.95 15.43
CA ASP A 197 19.26 -15.73 16.65
C ASP A 197 19.59 -14.80 17.82
#